data_AF-A0A8J4TAD7-F1
#
_entry.id   AF-A0A8J4TAD7-F1
#
_cell.length_a   1.000
_cell.length_b   1.000
_cell.length_c   1.000
_cell.angle_alpha   90.00
_cell.angle_beta   90.00
_cell.angle_gamma   90.00
#
_symmetry.space_group_name_H-M   'P 1'
#
loop_
_entity.id
_entity.type
_entity.pdbx_description
1 polymer ?
#
loop_
_entity_poly.entity_id
_entity_poly.type
_entity_poly.pdbx_seq_one_letter_code
_entity_poly.pdbx_strand_id
1 'polypeptide(L)'
;VLGTECWGVTYTAAHVCALKDTLSDLSCTYKHPAGLRVVKSVWFIKEQADGEPVDVREDVEYQGRVQYTQSSQNNSSLRITNLTERDAQTYRIRFYTDDPKGRYTGQPGVSLSVT
;
A
#
# COMPACT_ATOMS: atom_id res chain seq x y z
N VAL A 1 -28.32 5.18 15.67
CA VAL A 1 -26.89 5.54 15.56
C VAL A 1 -26.66 5.96 14.11
N LEU A 2 -26.46 7.26 13.86
CA LEU A 2 -26.22 7.78 12.51
C LEU A 2 -24.79 7.38 12.09
N GLY A 3 -24.66 6.76 10.92
CA GLY A 3 -23.47 6.06 10.46
C GLY A 3 -22.25 6.97 10.32
N THR A 4 -21.22 6.68 11.10
CA THR A 4 -19.87 7.18 10.85
C THR A 4 -19.35 6.50 9.59
N GLU A 5 -19.13 7.27 8.53
CA GLU A 5 -18.42 6.76 7.35
C GLU A 5 -16.97 6.47 7.75
N CYS A 6 -16.67 5.20 7.95
CA CYS A 6 -15.40 4.75 8.50
C CYS A 6 -14.31 4.77 7.43
N TRP A 7 -13.17 5.34 7.80
CA TRP A 7 -11.92 5.16 7.09
C TRP A 7 -11.52 3.67 7.08
N GLY A 8 -10.95 3.19 6.00
CA GLY A 8 -10.54 1.80 5.88
C GLY A 8 -9.70 1.50 4.65
N VAL A 9 -8.94 0.40 4.74
CA VAL A 9 -8.29 -0.24 3.61
C VAL A 9 -8.71 -1.69 3.60
N THR A 10 -9.06 -2.21 2.43
CA THR A 10 -9.32 -3.64 2.23
C THR A 10 -8.31 -4.17 1.22
N TYR A 11 -7.37 -4.97 1.72
CA TYR A 11 -6.40 -5.66 0.89
C TYR A 11 -7.07 -6.83 0.15
N THR A 12 -6.70 -7.04 -1.12
CA THR A 12 -7.23 -8.15 -1.93
C THR A 12 -6.82 -9.50 -1.35
N ALA A 13 -5.61 -9.59 -0.79
CA ALA A 13 -5.11 -10.76 -0.09
C ALA A 13 -4.34 -10.30 1.16
N ALA A 14 -4.44 -11.05 2.25
CA ALA A 14 -3.63 -10.83 3.45
C ALA A 14 -2.22 -11.42 3.31
N HIS A 15 -2.09 -12.50 2.52
CA HIS A 15 -0.84 -13.18 2.24
C HIS A 15 -0.72 -13.45 0.74
N VAL A 16 0.46 -13.21 0.18
CA VAL A 16 0.79 -13.50 -1.23
C VAL A 16 2.07 -14.32 -1.23
N CYS A 17 2.09 -15.41 -1.99
CA CYS A 17 3.27 -16.24 -2.19
C CYS A 17 3.71 -16.13 -3.65
N ALA A 18 5.01 -15.99 -3.86
CA ALA A 18 5.59 -15.80 -5.18
C ALA A 18 6.91 -16.54 -5.31
N LEU A 19 7.29 -16.86 -6.54
CA LEU A 19 8.59 -17.46 -6.82
C LEU A 19 9.65 -16.38 -6.99
N LYS A 20 10.90 -16.69 -6.64
CA LYS A 20 12.05 -15.85 -6.97
C LYS A 20 12.13 -15.58 -8.48
N ASP A 21 12.64 -14.40 -8.84
CA ASP A 21 12.80 -13.91 -10.22
C ASP A 21 11.47 -13.74 -11.00
N THR A 22 10.33 -13.76 -10.30
CA THR A 22 9.00 -13.46 -10.87
C THR A 22 8.51 -12.06 -10.45
N LEU A 23 7.23 -11.78 -10.69
CA LEU A 23 6.56 -10.55 -10.26
C LEU A 23 5.38 -10.85 -9.35
N SER A 24 4.98 -9.88 -8.56
CA SER A 24 3.74 -9.94 -7.77
C SER A 24 3.06 -8.59 -7.67
N ASP A 25 1.73 -8.65 -7.61
CA ASP A 25 0.86 -7.50 -7.42
C ASP A 25 0.21 -7.56 -6.04
N LEU A 26 0.47 -6.55 -5.21
CA LEU A 26 -0.19 -6.33 -3.93
C LEU A 26 -1.23 -5.23 -4.13
N SER A 27 -2.51 -5.54 -3.97
CA SER A 27 -3.58 -4.59 -4.26
C SER A 27 -4.53 -4.39 -3.09
N CYS A 28 -5.16 -3.22 -3.05
CA CYS A 28 -6.17 -2.87 -2.07
C CYS A 28 -7.16 -1.84 -2.62
N THR A 29 -8.24 -1.69 -1.85
CA THR A 29 -9.23 -0.62 -2.02
C THR A 29 -9.33 0.22 -0.74
N TYR A 30 -9.77 1.47 -0.88
CA TYR A 30 -9.91 2.41 0.22
C TYR A 30 -11.37 2.72 0.50
N LYS A 31 -11.64 3.08 1.75
CA LYS A 31 -12.86 3.74 2.19
C LYS A 31 -12.48 4.98 2.98
N HIS A 32 -13.16 6.08 2.73
CA HIS A 32 -13.05 7.32 3.46
C HIS A 32 -14.41 8.04 3.40
N PRO A 33 -14.67 9.02 4.28
CA PRO A 33 -15.91 9.80 4.24
C PRO A 33 -16.20 10.39 2.86
N ALA A 34 -17.48 10.46 2.50
CA ALA A 34 -17.97 11.08 1.28
C ALA A 34 -17.54 12.55 1.18
N GLY A 35 -17.34 13.02 -0.05
CA GLY A 35 -16.91 14.38 -0.35
C GLY A 35 -15.40 14.63 -0.27
N LEU A 36 -14.63 13.67 0.26
CA LEU A 36 -13.17 13.70 0.19
C LEU A 36 -12.66 13.01 -1.08
N ARG A 37 -11.44 13.34 -1.48
CA ARG A 37 -10.73 12.70 -2.59
C ARG A 37 -9.35 12.26 -2.16
N VAL A 38 -8.98 11.01 -2.47
CA VAL A 38 -7.59 10.56 -2.33
C VAL A 38 -6.70 11.34 -3.30
N VAL A 39 -5.68 12.02 -2.76
CA VAL A 39 -4.70 12.81 -3.52
C VAL A 39 -3.32 12.17 -3.58
N LYS A 40 -3.00 11.29 -2.63
CA LYS A 40 -1.73 10.57 -2.56
C LYS A 40 -1.94 9.21 -1.90
N SER A 41 -1.22 8.20 -2.39
CA SER A 41 -1.04 6.94 -1.67
C SER A 41 0.42 6.52 -1.72
N VAL A 42 0.86 5.87 -0.65
CA VAL A 42 2.23 5.41 -0.44
C VAL A 42 2.17 4.00 0.10
N TRP A 43 2.77 3.06 -0.62
CA TRP A 43 3.13 1.74 -0.11
C TRP A 43 4.45 1.83 0.63
N PHE A 44 4.53 1.14 1.77
CA PHE A 44 5.70 1.19 2.65
C PHE A 44 5.85 -0.09 3.46
N ILE A 45 7.06 -0.32 3.96
CA ILE A 45 7.41 -1.41 4.89
C ILE A 45 7.74 -0.84 6.28
N LYS A 46 8.35 0.35 6.32
CA LYS A 46 8.84 1.03 7.53
C LYS A 46 8.21 2.41 7.70
N GLU A 47 8.04 2.84 8.93
CA GLU A 47 7.67 4.20 9.30
C GLU A 47 8.87 4.93 9.93
N GLN A 48 8.94 6.25 9.74
CA GLN A 48 9.92 7.13 10.36
C GLN A 48 9.53 7.46 11.82
N ALA A 49 10.45 8.10 12.55
CA ALA A 49 10.22 8.46 13.96
C ALA A 49 9.07 9.47 14.15
N ASP A 50 8.78 10.29 13.14
CA ASP A 50 7.64 11.22 13.11
C ASP A 50 6.32 10.55 12.68
N GLY A 51 6.36 9.25 12.39
CA GLY A 51 5.24 8.44 11.95
C GLY A 51 4.94 8.54 10.46
N GLU A 52 5.73 9.23 9.64
CA GLU A 52 5.54 9.24 8.19
C GLU A 52 6.14 7.99 7.52
N PRO A 53 5.45 7.37 6.55
CA PRO A 53 5.93 6.18 5.88
C PRO A 53 7.05 6.53 4.91
N VAL A 54 8.02 5.62 4.75
CA VAL A 54 9.00 5.71 3.67
C VAL A 54 8.43 5.00 2.45
N ASP A 55 8.28 5.71 1.33
CA ASP A 55 7.74 5.12 0.10
C ASP A 55 8.70 4.04 -0.42
N VAL A 56 8.19 2.84 -0.72
CA VAL A 56 8.99 1.76 -1.30
C VAL A 56 9.71 2.19 -2.59
N ARG A 57 9.20 3.18 -3.32
CA ARG A 57 9.83 3.71 -4.54
C ARG A 57 11.08 4.54 -4.26
N GLU A 58 11.25 5.04 -3.03
CA GLU A 58 12.42 5.82 -2.62
C GLU A 58 13.57 4.91 -2.14
N ASP A 59 13.28 3.64 -1.86
CA ASP A 59 14.29 2.66 -1.46
C ASP A 59 15.11 2.20 -2.66
N VAL A 60 16.44 2.31 -2.54
CA VAL A 60 17.40 1.93 -3.59
C VAL A 60 17.28 0.45 -3.98
N GLU A 61 16.91 -0.43 -3.05
CA GLU A 61 16.73 -1.85 -3.33
C GLU A 61 15.56 -2.11 -4.29
N TYR A 62 14.59 -1.19 -4.36
CA TYR A 62 13.36 -1.33 -5.15
C TYR A 62 13.41 -0.49 -6.45
N GLN A 63 14.45 0.33 -6.65
CA GLN A 63 14.58 1.16 -7.85
C GLN A 63 14.50 0.34 -9.15
N GLY A 64 13.64 0.76 -10.07
CA GLY A 64 13.40 0.07 -11.34
C GLY A 64 12.61 -1.25 -11.23
N ARG A 65 12.27 -1.70 -10.01
CA ARG A 65 11.53 -2.95 -9.77
C ARG A 65 10.08 -2.73 -9.33
N VAL A 66 9.74 -1.53 -8.86
CA VAL A 66 8.39 -1.21 -8.35
C VAL A 66 7.61 -0.29 -9.27
N GLN A 67 6.31 -0.58 -9.41
CA GLN A 67 5.37 0.26 -10.14
C GLN A 67 4.06 0.37 -9.38
N TYR A 68 3.52 1.60 -9.28
CA TYR A 68 2.18 1.81 -8.75
C TYR A 68 1.18 1.80 -9.89
N THR A 69 0.10 1.07 -9.70
CA THR A 69 -1.05 1.09 -10.60
C THR A 69 -2.27 1.54 -9.82
N GLN A 70 -2.93 2.58 -10.31
CA GLN A 70 -4.19 3.08 -9.76
C GLN A 70 -5.22 3.07 -10.88
N SER A 71 -6.14 2.10 -10.85
CA SER A 71 -7.17 1.96 -11.88
C SER A 71 -8.45 2.75 -11.57
N SER A 72 -8.63 3.22 -10.33
CA SER A 72 -9.71 4.11 -9.92
C SER A 72 -9.30 4.99 -8.75
N GLN A 73 -10.16 5.94 -8.38
CA GLN A 73 -9.92 6.88 -7.29
C GLN A 73 -9.66 6.19 -5.94
N ASN A 74 -10.24 5.01 -5.71
CA ASN A 74 -10.25 4.33 -4.41
C ASN A 74 -9.52 2.98 -4.43
N ASN A 75 -8.56 2.79 -5.33
CA ASN A 75 -7.73 1.59 -5.32
C ASN A 75 -6.25 1.90 -5.53
N SER A 76 -5.40 0.93 -5.20
CA SER A 76 -3.99 0.96 -5.55
C SER A 76 -3.43 -0.45 -5.57
N SER A 77 -2.50 -0.65 -6.48
CA SER A 77 -1.70 -1.85 -6.60
C SER A 77 -0.22 -1.48 -6.63
N LEU A 78 0.58 -2.17 -5.81
CA LEU A 78 2.02 -2.20 -5.89
C LEU A 78 2.43 -3.45 -6.69
N ARG A 79 3.05 -3.24 -7.84
CA ARG A 79 3.75 -4.30 -8.57
C ARG A 79 5.21 -4.30 -8.17
N ILE A 80 5.75 -5.46 -7.84
CA ILE A 80 7.18 -5.69 -7.63
C ILE A 80 7.65 -6.72 -8.65
N THR A 81 8.71 -6.42 -9.41
CA THR A 81 9.32 -7.32 -10.40
C THR A 81 10.68 -7.82 -9.91
N ASN A 82 11.17 -8.89 -10.53
CA ASN A 82 12.45 -9.53 -10.20
C ASN A 82 12.55 -9.78 -8.69
N LEU A 83 11.58 -10.52 -8.16
CA LEU A 83 11.45 -10.80 -6.74
C LEU A 83 12.67 -11.54 -6.19
N THR A 84 13.08 -11.13 -5.00
CA THR A 84 14.16 -11.72 -4.22
C THR A 84 13.64 -12.10 -2.83
N GLU A 85 14.37 -12.96 -2.12
CA GLU A 85 14.03 -13.31 -0.73
C GLU A 85 13.96 -12.09 0.20
N ARG A 86 14.67 -10.99 -0.12
CA ARG A 86 14.60 -9.73 0.65
C ARG A 86 13.28 -8.99 0.50
N ASP A 87 12.56 -9.24 -0.59
CA ASP A 87 11.24 -8.66 -0.82
C ASP A 87 10.16 -9.33 0.04
N ALA A 88 10.47 -10.45 0.71
CA ALA A 88 9.57 -11.13 1.63
C ALA A 88 9.36 -10.29 2.91
N GLN A 89 8.31 -9.47 2.89
CA GLN A 89 8.02 -8.47 3.92
C GLN A 89 6.50 -8.27 4.05
N THR A 90 6.08 -7.54 5.09
CA THR A 90 4.70 -7.01 5.17
C THR A 90 4.65 -5.59 4.62
N TYR A 91 3.89 -5.42 3.55
CA TYR A 91 3.66 -4.13 2.91
C TYR A 91 2.37 -3.53 3.42
N ARG A 92 2.41 -2.26 3.79
CA ARG A 92 1.24 -1.46 4.16
C ARG A 92 1.06 -0.33 3.18
N ILE A 93 -0.12 0.24 3.20
CA ILE A 93 -0.41 1.45 2.44
C ILE A 93 -0.95 2.54 3.35
N ARG A 94 -0.51 3.77 3.10
CA ARG A 94 -1.12 4.98 3.63
C ARG A 94 -1.65 5.81 2.48
N PHE A 95 -2.90 6.24 2.60
CA PHE A 95 -3.48 7.22 1.67
C PHE A 95 -3.80 8.52 2.39
N TYR A 96 -3.76 9.60 1.63
CA TYR A 96 -4.02 10.96 2.06
C TYR A 96 -5.15 11.51 1.18
N THR A 97 -6.08 12.23 1.79
CA THR A 97 -7.13 12.94 1.08
C THR A 97 -6.76 14.40 0.89
N ASP A 98 -7.65 15.14 0.23
CA ASP A 98 -7.61 16.59 0.10
C ASP A 98 -7.90 17.36 1.40
N ASP A 99 -8.28 16.68 2.48
CA ASP A 99 -8.26 17.22 3.84
C ASP A 99 -6.82 17.10 4.40
N PRO A 100 -6.18 18.19 4.85
CA PRO A 100 -4.84 18.16 5.46
C PRO A 100 -4.69 17.20 6.65
N LYS A 101 -5.78 16.87 7.35
CA LYS A 101 -5.80 15.90 8.45
C LYS A 101 -6.27 14.50 8.01
N GLY A 102 -6.77 14.39 6.79
CA GLY A 102 -7.35 13.19 6.22
C GLY A 102 -6.27 12.22 5.76
N ARG A 103 -5.89 11.30 6.63
CA ARG A 103 -4.98 10.20 6.28
C ARG A 103 -5.37 8.92 6.99
N TYR A 104 -5.10 7.79 6.35
CA TYR A 104 -5.34 6.50 6.97
C TYR A 104 -4.32 5.45 6.50
N THR A 105 -3.84 4.66 7.46
CA THR A 105 -2.92 3.54 7.22
C THR A 105 -3.71 2.24 7.27
N GLY A 106 -3.67 1.46 6.19
CA GLY A 106 -4.27 0.15 6.14
C GLY A 106 -3.56 -0.85 7.04
N GLN A 107 -4.30 -1.47 7.96
CA GLN A 107 -3.81 -2.53 8.84
C GLN A 107 -4.52 -3.86 8.51
N PRO A 108 -3.86 -5.04 8.68
CA PRO A 108 -2.48 -5.21 9.15
C PRO A 108 -1.40 -5.00 8.07
N GLY A 109 -1.79 -4.96 6.79
CA GLY A 109 -0.89 -5.01 5.63
C GLY A 109 -1.09 -6.29 4.82
N VAL A 110 -0.26 -6.48 3.79
CA VAL A 110 -0.14 -7.72 3.01
C VAL A 110 1.24 -8.31 3.23
N SER A 111 1.31 -9.55 3.66
CA SER A 111 2.57 -10.27 3.79
C SER A 111 2.92 -10.99 2.48
N LEU A 112 4.07 -10.65 1.90
CA LEU A 112 4.63 -11.31 0.75
C LEU A 112 5.66 -12.35 1.21
N SER A 113 5.57 -13.57 0.69
CA SER A 113 6.59 -14.61 0.83
C SER A 113 7.20 -14.90 -0.54
N VAL A 114 8.51 -15.09 -0.58
CA VAL A 114 9.26 -15.43 -1.80
C VAL A 114 10.01 -16.75 -1.58
N THR A 115 9.84 -17.70 -2.50
CA THR A 115 10.44 -19.05 -2.45
C THR A 115 11.14 -19.44 -3.75
#